data_AF-I2PWC7-F1
#
_entry.id   AF-I2PWC7-F1
#
_cell.length_a   1.000
_cell.length_b   1.000
_cell.length_c   1.000
_cell.angle_alpha   90.00
_cell.angle_beta   90.00
_cell.angle_gamma   90.00
#
_symmetry.space_group_name_H-M   'P 1'
#
loop_
_entity.id
_entity.type
_entity.pdbx_description
1 polymer ?
#
loop_
_entity_poly.entity_id
_entity_poly.type
_entity_poly.pdbx_seq_one_letter_code
_entity_poly.pdbx_strand_id
1 'polypeptide(L)' 'MEQSLENKESGPQAFLDFINQRLAKRQRELDEAVKFSSHFAQVESIILELKAIRAKYISHMRREGLL' A
#
# COMPACT_ATOMS: atom_id res chain seq x y z
N MET A 1 19.37 -21.66 21.21
CA MET A 1 18.08 -21.19 20.67
C MET A 1 18.40 -20.48 19.36
N GLU A 2 18.43 -21.23 18.27
CA GLU A 2 18.58 -20.65 16.93
C GLU A 2 17.33 -19.83 16.62
N GLN A 3 17.50 -18.51 16.50
CA GLN A 3 16.46 -17.58 16.08
C GLN A 3 16.16 -17.83 14.60
N SER A 4 15.18 -18.70 14.34
CA SER A 4 14.62 -18.91 13.01
C SER A 4 13.63 -17.78 12.64
N LEU A 5 14.14 -16.53 12.55
CA LEU A 5 13.37 -15.33 12.22
C LEU A 5 13.50 -14.90 10.74
N GLU A 6 14.02 -15.76 9.87
CA GLU A 6 14.22 -15.46 8.44
C GLU A 6 13.41 -16.42 7.53
N ASN A 7 12.09 -16.46 7.72
CA ASN A 7 11.18 -16.96 6.69
C ASN A 7 10.25 -15.78 6.30
N LYS A 8 10.67 -14.94 5.36
CA LYS A 8 10.29 -15.04 3.93
C LYS A 8 8.78 -14.98 3.67
N GLU A 9 8.05 -14.05 4.28
CA GLU A 9 6.83 -13.52 3.63
C GLU A 9 7.22 -12.54 2.52
N SER A 10 8.01 -13.01 1.56
CA SER A 10 8.41 -12.26 0.37
C SER A 10 7.61 -12.81 -0.81
N GLY A 11 6.85 -11.94 -1.48
CA GLY A 11 6.05 -12.34 -2.63
C GLY A 11 4.94 -11.33 -2.94
N PRO A 12 4.13 -11.61 -3.97
CA PRO A 12 3.07 -10.72 -4.43
C PRO A 12 2.09 -10.31 -3.34
N GLN A 13 1.71 -11.25 -2.47
CA GLN A 13 0.78 -10.99 -1.39
C GLN A 13 1.38 -10.04 -0.35
N ALA A 14 2.63 -10.24 0.07
CA ALA A 14 3.30 -9.37 1.03
C ALA A 14 3.45 -7.92 0.52
N PHE A 15 3.71 -7.75 -0.78
CA PHE A 15 3.72 -6.41 -1.37
C PHE A 15 2.33 -5.77 -1.36
N LEU A 16 1.28 -6.54 -1.66
CA LEU A 16 -0.10 -6.05 -1.57
C LEU A 16 -0.47 -5.64 -0.14
N ASP A 17 -0.08 -6.43 0.86
CA ASP A 17 -0.34 -6.15 2.27
C ASP A 17 0.39 -4.89 2.72
N PHE A 18 1.65 -4.72 2.31
CA PHE A 18 2.40 -3.48 2.53
C PHE A 18 1.70 -2.25 1.93
N ILE A 19 1.21 -2.34 0.68
CA ILE A 19 0.48 -1.23 0.05
C ILE A 19 -0.85 -0.98 0.77
N ASN A 20 -1.57 -2.03 1.18
CA ASN A 20 -2.83 -1.92 1.93
C ASN A 20 -2.61 -1.23 3.29
N GLN A 21 -1.56 -1.59 4.03
CA GLN A 21 -1.21 -0.96 5.30
C GLN A 21 -0.90 0.54 5.11
N ARG A 22 -0.15 0.89 4.05
CA ARG A 22 0.14 2.30 3.72
C ARG A 22 -1.11 3.07 3.34
N LEU A 23 -2.01 2.48 2.55
CA LEU A 23 -3.30 3.08 2.22
C LEU A 23 -4.13 3.34 3.47
N ALA A 24 -4.25 2.36 4.37
CA ALA A 24 -4.98 2.52 5.61
C ALA A 24 -4.36 3.60 6.52
N LYS A 25 -3.03 3.72 6.56
CA LYS A 25 -2.35 4.79 7.29
C LYS A 25 -2.67 6.17 6.70
N ARG A 26 -2.51 6.34 5.38
CA ARG A 26 -2.76 7.63 4.73
C ARG A 26 -4.22 8.02 4.73
N GLN A 27 -5.14 7.05 4.65
CA GLN A 27 -6.57 7.33 4.75
C GLN A 27 -6.92 7.94 6.13
N ARG A 28 -6.40 7.36 7.23
CA ARG A 28 -6.59 7.93 8.57
C ARG A 28 -6.01 9.34 8.69
N GLU A 29 -4.81 9.55 8.15
CA GLU A 29 -4.18 10.88 8.10
C GLU A 29 -5.03 11.89 7.31
N LEU A 30 -5.65 11.46 6.20
CA LEU A 30 -6.56 12.31 5.43
C LEU A 30 -7.83 12.65 6.21
N ASP A 31 -8.39 11.65 6.89
CA ASP A 31 -9.62 11.80 7.68
C ASP A 31 -9.42 12.79 8.86
N GLU A 32 -8.20 12.86 9.40
CA GLU A 32 -7.79 13.80 10.46
C GLU A 32 -7.31 15.16 9.91
N ALA A 33 -6.95 15.25 8.63
CA ALA A 33 -6.40 16.46 8.04
C ALA A 33 -7.45 17.56 7.84
N VAL A 34 -7.05 18.82 8.05
CA VAL A 34 -7.89 19.98 7.78
C VAL A 34 -8.16 20.07 6.28
N LYS A 35 -9.45 19.97 5.90
CA LYS A 35 -9.88 20.07 4.49
C LYS A 35 -9.35 21.33 3.83
N PHE A 36 -9.00 21.21 2.55
CA PHE A 36 -8.43 22.28 1.71
C PHE A 36 -7.06 22.81 2.16
N SER A 37 -6.41 22.20 3.16
CA SER A 37 -5.00 22.46 3.41
C SER A 37 -4.12 21.86 2.31
N SER A 38 -2.93 22.44 2.12
CA SER A 38 -1.92 21.85 1.23
C SER A 38 -1.57 20.42 1.63
N HIS A 39 -1.54 20.15 2.93
CA HIS A 39 -1.33 18.80 3.47
C HIS A 39 -2.46 17.84 3.07
N PHE A 40 -3.73 18.24 3.19
CA PHE A 40 -4.87 17.43 2.76
C PHE A 40 -4.76 17.04 1.28
N ALA A 41 -4.51 18.01 0.40
CA ALA A 41 -4.33 17.75 -1.03
C ALA A 41 -3.15 16.82 -1.34
N GLN A 42 -2.04 16.96 -0.60
CA GLN A 42 -0.89 16.05 -0.72
C GLN A 42 -1.24 14.63 -0.31
N VAL A 43 -1.93 14.45 0.82
CA VAL A 43 -2.33 13.13 1.31
C VAL A 43 -3.34 12.48 0.36
N GLU A 44 -4.29 13.24 -0.20
CA GLU A 44 -5.18 12.76 -1.26
C GLU A 44 -4.40 12.25 -2.48
N SER A 45 -3.42 13.02 -2.97
CA SER A 45 -2.59 12.64 -4.12
C SER A 45 -1.85 11.33 -3.84
N ILE A 46 -1.24 11.20 -2.65
CA ILE A 46 -0.52 9.99 -2.25
C ILE A 46 -1.46 8.78 -2.22
N ILE A 47 -2.68 8.92 -1.70
CA ILE A 47 -3.67 7.83 -1.68
C ILE A 47 -4.04 7.40 -3.10
N LEU A 48 -4.27 8.36 -4.00
CA LEU A 48 -4.57 8.08 -5.40
C LEU A 48 -3.42 7.32 -6.09
N GLU A 49 -2.18 7.76 -5.89
CA GLU A 49 -0.99 7.09 -6.43
C GLU A 49 -0.84 5.66 -5.89
N LEU A 50 -1.00 5.46 -4.58
CA LEU A 50 -0.93 4.14 -3.96
C LEU A 50 -2.02 3.19 -4.49
N LYS A 51 -3.25 3.69 -4.70
CA LYS A 51 -4.33 2.92 -5.33
C LYS A 51 -3.97 2.53 -6.77
N ALA A 52 -3.38 3.44 -7.53
CA ALA A 52 -2.94 3.18 -8.90
C ALA A 52 -1.80 2.14 -8.95
N ILE A 53 -0.82 2.25 -8.06
CA ILE A 53 0.27 1.27 -7.93
C ILE A 53 -0.29 -0.11 -7.61
N ARG A 54 -1.19 -0.20 -6.62
CA ARG A 54 -1.86 -1.46 -6.24
C ARG A 54 -2.58 -2.09 -7.43
N ALA A 55 -3.37 -1.31 -8.16
CA ALA A 55 -4.13 -1.79 -9.31
C ALA A 55 -3.22 -2.31 -10.43
N LYS A 56 -2.16 -1.55 -10.76
CA LYS A 56 -1.14 -1.96 -11.76
C LYS A 56 -0.44 -3.25 -11.34
N TYR A 57 -0.06 -3.36 -10.07
CA TYR A 57 0.60 -4.54 -9.54
C TYR A 57 -0.29 -5.79 -9.61
N ILE A 58 -1.55 -5.69 -9.13
CA ILE A 58 -2.53 -6.80 -9.23
C ILE A 58 -2.72 -7.23 -10.68
N SER A 59 -2.90 -6.26 -11.59
CA SER A 59 -3.08 -6.56 -13.02
C SER A 59 -1.86 -7.29 -13.61
N HIS A 60 -0.65 -6.86 -13.24
CA HIS A 60 0.57 -7.52 -13.68
C HIS A 60 0.70 -8.93 -13.09
N MET A 61 0.56 -9.09 -11.78
CA MET A 61 0.72 -10.40 -11.14
C MET A 61 -0.31 -11.43 -11.61
N ARG A 62 -1.57 -11.02 -11.84
CA ARG A 62 -2.59 -11.90 -12.43
C ARG A 62 -2.23 -12.34 -13.85
N ARG A 63 -1.65 -11.43 -14.66
CA ARG A 63 -1.19 -11.76 -16.01
C ARG A 63 -0.06 -12.80 -15.98
N GLU A 64 0.81 -12.72 -14.99
CA GLU A 64 1.90 -13.68 -14.78
C GLU A 64 1.46 -14.97 -14.05
N GLY A 65 0.19 -15.10 -13.65
CA GLY A 65 -0.31 -16.27 -12.91
C GLY A 65 0.20 -16.37 -11.46
N LEU A 66 0.58 -15.25 -10.87
CA LEU A 66 1.19 -15.16 -9.53
C LEU A 66 0.20 -14.72 -8.43
N LEU A 67 -1.08 -14.54 -8.78
CA LEU A 67 -2.20 -14.19 -7.90
C LEU A 67 -3.48 -14.90 -8.33
#